data_AF-A0A0S4LM87-F1
#
_entry.id   AF-A0A0S4LM87-F1
#
_cell.length_a   1.000
_cell.length_b   1.000
_cell.length_c   1.000
_cell.angle_alpha   90.00
_cell.angle_beta   90.00
_cell.angle_gamma   90.00
#
_symmetry.space_group_name_H-M   'P 1'
#
loop_
_entity.id
_entity.type
_entity.pdbx_description
1 polymer ?
#
loop_
_entity_poly.entity_id
_entity_poly.type
_entity_poly.pdbx_seq_one_letter_code
_entity_poly.pdbx_strand_id
1 'polypeptide(L)'
;MKHRILLIMVLLTWTTSSHAEMGFDERYEREYNIFNPVNRYQVDNPLNPINKYDPDSAFNPVNRYDPGNPANPVNKYNPNNPFNSVNQYHPDNPLNPVNKYNPTVPFAPLGRGWK
;
A
#
# COMPACT_ATOMS: atom_id res chain seq x y z
N MET A 1 -13.17 35.76 -38.19
CA MET A 1 -12.06 35.78 -37.19
C MET A 1 -12.46 35.17 -35.84
N LYS A 2 -13.64 35.47 -35.29
CA LYS A 2 -14.09 34.96 -33.96
C LYS A 2 -14.15 33.43 -33.83
N HIS A 3 -14.50 32.71 -34.90
CA HIS A 3 -14.64 31.24 -34.86
C HIS A 3 -13.29 30.49 -34.85
N ARG A 4 -12.23 31.11 -35.41
CA ARG A 4 -10.87 30.54 -35.36
C ARG A 4 -10.26 30.63 -33.96
N ILE A 5 -10.57 31.70 -33.24
CA ILE A 5 -10.13 31.91 -31.86
C ILE A 5 -10.86 30.95 -30.91
N LEU A 6 -12.15 30.70 -31.14
CA LEU A 6 -12.92 29.72 -30.38
C LEU A 6 -12.39 28.30 -30.58
N LEU A 7 -12.01 27.94 -31.81
CA LEU A 7 -11.45 26.63 -32.11
C LEU A 7 -10.10 26.40 -31.42
N ILE A 8 -9.24 27.43 -31.37
CA ILE A 8 -7.94 27.39 -30.68
C ILE A 8 -8.12 27.29 -29.17
N MET A 9 -9.08 28.03 -28.59
CA MET A 9 -9.42 27.93 -27.16
C MET A 9 -9.94 26.54 -26.77
N VAL A 10 -10.77 25.91 -27.60
CA VAL A 10 -11.29 24.54 -27.36
C VAL A 10 -10.18 23.47 -27.52
N LEU A 11 -9.18 23.73 -28.36
CA LEU A 11 -7.98 22.88 -28.48
C LEU A 11 -6.99 23.04 -27.31
N LEU A 12 -7.08 24.13 -26.54
CA LEU A 12 -6.21 24.44 -25.40
C LEU A 12 -6.78 23.98 -24.04
N THR A 13 -8.02 23.51 -23.97
CA THR A 13 -8.67 23.10 -22.71
C THR A 13 -8.41 21.66 -22.30
N TRP A 14 -7.59 20.91 -23.04
CA TRP A 14 -7.30 19.52 -22.71
C TRP A 14 -5.80 19.34 -22.50
N THR A 15 -5.45 18.87 -21.30
CA THR A 15 -4.19 18.21 -20.86
C THR A 15 -3.50 18.85 -19.65
N THR A 16 -4.25 19.26 -18.64
CA THR A 16 -3.75 19.03 -17.27
C THR A 16 -4.18 17.62 -16.86
N SER A 17 -3.48 16.60 -17.38
CA SER A 17 -3.53 15.28 -16.78
C SER A 17 -2.88 15.40 -15.41
N SER A 18 -3.69 15.67 -14.38
CA SER A 18 -3.31 15.44 -12.99
C SER A 18 -3.11 13.94 -12.84
N HIS A 19 -1.86 13.52 -13.05
CA HIS A 19 -1.41 12.19 -12.71
C HIS A 19 -1.52 12.08 -11.19
N ALA A 20 -2.50 11.31 -10.72
CA ALA A 20 -2.47 10.82 -9.37
C ALA A 20 -1.23 9.92 -9.27
N GLU A 21 -0.27 10.27 -8.41
CA GLU A 21 0.78 9.32 -8.01
C GLU A 21 0.08 8.17 -7.28
N MET A 22 -0.25 7.13 -8.04
CA MET A 22 -0.74 5.85 -7.54
C MET A 22 0.48 4.93 -7.41
N GLY A 23 1.15 5.00 -6.27
CA GLY A 23 2.24 4.10 -5.93
C GLY A 23 2.33 3.95 -4.43
N PHE A 24 2.56 2.72 -3.93
CA PHE A 24 3.11 2.63 -2.59
C PHE A 24 4.59 3.00 -2.67
N ASP A 25 5.13 3.43 -1.55
CA ASP A 25 6.54 3.76 -1.37
C ASP A 25 7.44 2.57 -1.77
N GLU A 26 8.47 2.82 -2.60
CA GLU A 26 9.43 1.83 -3.14
C GLU A 26 10.03 0.93 -2.06
N ARG A 27 10.12 1.41 -0.82
CA ARG A 27 10.56 0.63 0.35
C ARG A 27 9.67 -0.60 0.68
N TYR A 28 8.48 -0.70 0.07
CA TYR A 28 7.54 -1.80 0.26
C TYR A 28 7.48 -2.75 -0.93
N GLU A 29 8.28 -2.54 -1.98
CA GLU A 29 8.45 -3.50 -3.08
C GLU A 29 9.36 -4.65 -2.66
N ARG A 30 8.89 -5.90 -2.81
CA ARG A 30 9.59 -7.08 -2.29
C ARG A 30 9.47 -8.27 -3.22
N GLU A 31 10.59 -8.84 -3.63
CA GLU A 31 10.64 -9.99 -4.56
C GLU A 31 10.12 -11.31 -3.99
N TYR A 32 9.48 -11.30 -2.82
CA TYR A 32 9.00 -12.50 -2.17
C TYR A 32 7.69 -12.30 -1.40
N ASN A 33 6.96 -13.40 -1.27
CA ASN A 33 5.74 -13.46 -0.48
C ASN A 33 6.06 -13.53 1.02
N ILE A 34 5.61 -12.54 1.81
CA ILE A 34 5.87 -12.47 3.26
C ILE A 34 5.18 -13.59 4.06
N PHE A 35 4.19 -14.27 3.49
CA PHE A 35 3.48 -15.38 4.12
C PHE A 35 4.18 -16.72 3.93
N ASN A 36 5.12 -16.83 2.98
CA ASN A 36 5.85 -18.05 2.77
C ASN A 36 6.69 -18.38 4.03
N PRO A 37 6.56 -19.58 4.64
CA PRO A 37 7.29 -19.94 5.85
C PRO A 37 8.80 -19.73 5.76
N VAL A 38 9.39 -19.94 4.57
CA VAL A 38 10.84 -19.73 4.35
C VAL A 38 11.25 -18.26 4.52
N ASN A 39 10.32 -17.32 4.34
CA ASN A 39 10.56 -15.89 4.44
C ASN A 39 10.21 -15.31 5.81
N ARG A 40 9.72 -16.13 6.75
CA ARG A 40 9.24 -15.68 8.08
C ARG A 40 10.27 -14.86 8.86
N TYR A 41 11.55 -15.23 8.73
CA TYR A 41 12.65 -14.63 9.50
C TYR A 41 13.52 -13.69 8.67
N GLN A 42 13.12 -13.38 7.44
CA GLN A 42 13.81 -12.36 6.64
C GLN A 42 13.68 -11.00 7.35
N VAL A 43 14.79 -10.26 7.44
CA VAL A 43 14.88 -9.02 8.22
C VAL A 43 13.88 -7.98 7.75
N ASP A 44 13.68 -7.91 6.44
CA ASP A 44 12.73 -7.01 5.82
C ASP A 44 11.28 -7.50 5.98
N ASN A 45 10.99 -8.77 6.36
CA ASN A 45 9.60 -9.25 6.52
C ASN A 45 8.85 -8.45 7.60
N PRO A 46 7.78 -7.70 7.27
CA PRO A 46 7.06 -6.91 8.26
C PRO A 46 6.39 -7.79 9.33
N LEU A 47 6.13 -9.07 9.02
CA LEU A 47 5.58 -10.06 9.96
C LEU A 47 6.67 -10.86 10.69
N ASN A 48 7.95 -10.49 10.56
CA ASN A 48 9.03 -11.15 11.26
C ASN A 48 8.80 -11.06 12.79
N PRO A 49 8.84 -12.17 13.53
CA PRO A 49 8.64 -12.15 14.98
C PRO A 49 9.59 -11.21 15.74
N ILE A 50 10.80 -10.96 15.20
CA ILE A 50 11.77 -10.04 15.82
C ILE A 50 11.26 -8.59 15.87
N ASN A 51 10.34 -8.21 14.99
CA ASN A 51 9.77 -6.86 14.90
C ASN A 51 8.98 -6.46 16.15
N LYS A 52 8.68 -7.39 17.06
CA LYS A 52 8.15 -7.06 18.39
C LYS A 52 9.13 -6.25 19.24
N TYR A 53 10.43 -6.40 18.99
CA TYR A 53 11.51 -5.78 19.77
C TYR A 53 12.11 -4.55 19.09
N ASP A 54 11.77 -4.30 17.82
CA ASP A 54 12.18 -3.10 17.08
C ASP A 54 11.33 -1.91 17.55
N PRO A 55 11.90 -0.83 18.10
CA PRO A 55 11.16 0.34 18.56
C PRO A 55 10.41 1.08 17.46
N ASP A 56 10.76 0.92 16.18
CA ASP A 56 10.10 1.61 15.06
C ASP A 56 9.01 0.75 14.41
N SER A 57 8.86 -0.51 14.84
CA SER A 57 7.90 -1.44 14.27
C SER A 57 6.47 -1.21 14.77
N ALA A 58 5.50 -1.33 13.87
CA ALA A 58 4.07 -1.35 14.20
C ALA A 58 3.69 -2.47 15.20
N PHE A 59 4.47 -3.55 15.24
CA PHE A 59 4.23 -4.70 16.11
C PHE A 59 4.93 -4.60 17.46
N ASN A 60 5.70 -3.54 17.69
CA ASN A 60 6.23 -3.26 19.03
C ASN A 60 5.07 -2.94 19.98
N PRO A 61 4.99 -3.59 21.16
CA PRO A 61 3.96 -3.31 22.15
C PRO A 61 3.89 -1.85 22.60
N VAL A 62 5.03 -1.15 22.64
CA VAL A 62 5.11 0.26 23.04
C VAL A 62 4.34 1.14 22.06
N ASN A 63 4.38 0.80 20.76
CA ASN A 63 3.76 1.59 19.70
C ASN A 63 2.27 1.30 19.52
N ARG A 64 1.70 0.32 20.25
CA ARG A 64 0.33 -0.18 20.04
C ARG A 64 -0.72 0.92 20.08
N TYR A 65 -0.50 2.00 20.83
CA TYR A 65 -1.48 3.08 20.98
C TYR A 65 -1.13 4.35 20.19
N ASP A 66 -0.07 4.31 19.40
CA ASP A 66 0.29 5.44 18.55
C ASP A 66 -0.81 5.66 17.50
N PRO A 67 -1.32 6.89 17.35
CA PRO A 67 -2.41 7.16 16.42
C PRO A 67 -2.07 6.82 14.96
N GLY A 68 -0.79 6.88 14.58
CA GLY A 68 -0.30 6.52 13.25
C GLY A 68 -0.04 5.03 13.06
N ASN A 69 -0.04 4.23 14.14
CA ASN A 69 0.29 2.80 14.03
C ASN A 69 -0.90 2.01 13.45
N PRO A 70 -0.73 1.27 12.34
CA PRO A 70 -1.83 0.47 11.77
C PRO A 70 -2.33 -0.63 12.71
N ALA A 71 -1.51 -1.15 13.63
CA ALA A 71 -1.90 -2.11 14.66
C ALA A 71 -2.65 -1.48 15.85
N ASN A 72 -2.86 -0.15 15.85
CA ASN A 72 -3.64 0.52 16.86
C ASN A 72 -5.09 -0.02 16.89
N PRO A 73 -5.63 -0.38 18.07
CA PRO A 73 -6.98 -0.92 18.19
C PRO A 73 -8.09 -0.06 17.59
N VAL A 74 -7.91 1.26 17.50
CA VAL A 74 -8.87 2.18 16.88
C VAL A 74 -8.72 2.18 15.35
N ASN A 75 -7.50 2.07 14.85
CA ASN A 75 -7.22 2.16 13.42
C ASN A 75 -7.80 0.98 12.62
N LYS A 76 -8.06 -0.17 13.25
CA LYS A 76 -8.77 -1.30 12.61
C LYS A 76 -10.19 -0.92 12.12
N TYR A 77 -10.79 0.16 12.61
CA TYR A 77 -12.10 0.63 12.13
C TYR A 77 -12.01 1.51 10.88
N ASN A 78 -10.82 1.97 10.50
CA ASN A 78 -10.62 2.67 9.24
C ASN A 78 -10.74 1.66 8.08
N PRO A 79 -11.65 1.86 7.11
CA PRO A 79 -11.84 0.94 5.98
C PRO A 79 -10.59 0.71 5.12
N ASN A 80 -9.61 1.62 5.16
CA ASN A 80 -8.37 1.49 4.40
C ASN A 80 -7.24 0.84 5.21
N ASN A 81 -7.45 0.56 6.51
CA ASN A 81 -6.43 -0.08 7.34
C ASN A 81 -6.29 -1.56 6.97
N PRO A 82 -5.07 -2.11 6.82
CA PRO A 82 -4.88 -3.50 6.40
C PRO A 82 -5.43 -4.54 7.39
N PHE A 83 -5.58 -4.19 8.67
CA PHE A 83 -6.19 -5.02 9.72
C PHE A 83 -7.70 -4.81 9.88
N ASN A 84 -8.33 -3.94 9.08
CA ASN A 84 -9.78 -3.80 9.07
C ASN A 84 -10.44 -5.07 8.54
N SER A 85 -11.53 -5.52 9.18
CA SER A 85 -12.18 -6.79 8.86
C SER A 85 -12.87 -6.85 7.50
N VAL A 86 -13.21 -5.70 6.92
CA VAL A 86 -13.75 -5.61 5.56
C VAL A 86 -12.59 -5.52 4.58
N ASN A 87 -11.62 -4.64 4.86
CA ASN A 87 -10.46 -4.44 4.01
C ASN A 87 -9.59 -5.69 3.88
N GLN A 88 -9.54 -6.57 4.89
CA GLN A 88 -8.71 -7.80 4.85
C GLN A 88 -8.99 -8.69 3.63
N TYR A 89 -10.16 -8.55 2.98
CA TYR A 89 -10.52 -9.30 1.79
C TYR A 89 -10.43 -8.48 0.50
N HIS A 90 -10.08 -7.20 0.59
CA HIS A 90 -9.88 -6.36 -0.59
C HIS A 90 -8.66 -6.89 -1.38
N PRO A 91 -8.74 -6.98 -2.72
CA PRO A 91 -7.65 -7.50 -3.54
C PRO A 91 -6.31 -6.77 -3.30
N ASP A 92 -6.39 -5.46 -3.07
CA ASP A 92 -5.21 -4.60 -2.88
C ASP A 92 -4.68 -4.60 -1.45
N ASN A 93 -5.35 -5.29 -0.51
CA ASN A 93 -4.85 -5.37 0.84
C ASN A 93 -3.61 -6.27 0.89
N PRO A 94 -2.46 -5.77 1.36
CA PRO A 94 -1.25 -6.57 1.51
C PRO A 94 -1.48 -7.83 2.37
N LEU A 95 -2.38 -7.75 3.36
CA LEU A 95 -2.71 -8.83 4.28
C LEU A 95 -3.84 -9.75 3.80
N ASN A 96 -4.26 -9.67 2.54
CA ASN A 96 -5.32 -10.52 2.00
C ASN A 96 -4.95 -12.02 2.14
N PRO A 97 -5.82 -12.88 2.71
CA PRO A 97 -5.54 -14.31 2.86
C PRO A 97 -5.20 -15.04 1.56
N VAL A 98 -5.72 -14.58 0.41
CA VAL A 98 -5.41 -15.15 -0.91
C VAL A 98 -3.91 -15.02 -1.23
N ASN A 99 -3.26 -13.95 -0.76
CA ASN A 99 -1.84 -13.71 -0.97
C ASN A 99 -0.98 -14.83 -0.38
N LYS A 100 -1.43 -15.56 0.65
CA LYS A 100 -0.70 -16.72 1.19
C LYS A 100 -0.42 -17.79 0.13
N TYR A 101 -1.32 -17.96 -0.84
CA TYR A 101 -1.24 -19.03 -1.84
C TYR A 101 -0.70 -18.55 -3.18
N ASN A 102 -0.28 -17.28 -3.27
CA ASN A 102 0.27 -16.73 -4.50
C ASN A 102 1.80 -16.64 -4.40
N PRO A 103 2.54 -17.66 -4.90
CA PRO A 103 4.00 -17.69 -4.79
C PRO A 103 4.69 -16.62 -5.65
N THR A 104 3.96 -16.08 -6.63
CA THR A 104 4.45 -15.11 -7.61
C THR A 104 4.01 -13.68 -7.34
N VAL A 105 3.24 -13.41 -6.28
CA VAL A 105 2.94 -12.05 -5.86
C VAL A 105 4.07 -11.57 -4.95
N PRO A 106 5.03 -10.78 -5.47
CA PRO A 106 5.79 -9.87 -4.64
C PRO A 106 4.79 -9.01 -3.85
N PHE A 107 5.17 -8.55 -2.65
CA PHE A 107 4.41 -7.44 -2.06
C PHE A 107 4.65 -6.23 -2.97
N ALA A 108 3.70 -6.01 -3.88
CA ALA A 108 3.74 -5.00 -4.91
C ALA A 108 2.38 -4.28 -4.92
N PRO A 109 2.37 -2.96 -4.90
CA PRO A 109 1.19 -2.13 -5.09
C PRO A 109 0.50 -2.37 -6.43
N LEU A 110 -0.76 -1.96 -6.49
CA LEU A 110 -1.30 -1.45 -7.75
C LEU A 110 -0.45 -0.25 -8.23
N GLY A 111 0.25 -0.40 -9.36
CA GLY A 111 0.70 0.72 -10.19
C GLY A 111 2.17 0.70 -10.60
N ARG A 112 2.44 0.32 -11.86
CA ARG A 112 3.50 0.95 -12.66
C ARG A 112 2.87 2.07 -13.49
N GLY A 113 3.50 3.25 -13.45
CA GLY A 113 3.15 4.49 -14.15
C GLY A 113 2.38 5.43 -13.22
N TRP A 114 2.88 6.56 -12.76
CA TRP A 114 3.88 7.52 -13.28
C TRP A 114 4.53 8.18 -12.04
N LYS A 115 5.85 8.32 -11.89
CA LYS A 115 6.93 8.67 -12.83
C LYS A 115 8.03 7.62 -12.90
#